data_AF-A0A352ITD6-F1
#
_entry.id   AF-A0A352ITD6-F1
#
_cell.length_a   1.000
_cell.length_b   1.000
_cell.length_c   1.000
_cell.angle_alpha   90.00
_cell.angle_beta   90.00
_cell.angle_gamma   90.00
#
_symmetry.space_group_name_H-M   'P 1'
#
loop_
_entity.id
_entity.type
_entity.pdbx_description
1 polymer ?
#
loop_
_entity_poly.entity_id
_entity_poly.type
_entity_poly.pdbx_seq_one_letter_code
_entity_poly.pdbx_strand_id
1 'polypeptide(L)'
;THPTLPELLEVLFPVTAPNNFPRNDLVTAFLTGVPGVNMPEGVTASEMLRLTPAVAPTPLNSQNDLGVLAGDNAGFPNGRRPYDDTVDIALRVAMGVLADPADAPDGSLEYTDGVQLAADPTSLPADYESFPYLATPIAGSPNE
;
A
#
# COMPACT_ATOMS: atom_id res chain seq x y z
N THR A 1 18.03 3.33 -4.71
CA THR A 1 17.79 4.76 -4.40
C THR A 1 18.29 5.04 -2.98
N HIS A 2 18.35 6.31 -2.53
CA HIS A 2 18.71 6.69 -1.14
C HIS A 2 17.55 7.50 -0.52
N PRO A 3 16.49 6.84 -0.01
CA PRO A 3 15.34 7.53 0.56
C PRO A 3 15.69 8.21 1.89
N THR A 4 15.13 9.40 2.14
CA THR A 4 15.36 10.15 3.38
C THR A 4 14.32 9.86 4.47
N LEU A 5 13.13 9.37 4.11
CA LEU A 5 12.05 9.12 5.07
C LEU A 5 12.44 8.07 6.14
N PRO A 6 13.04 6.91 5.80
CA PRO A 6 13.42 5.92 6.82
C PRO A 6 14.44 6.45 7.83
N GLU A 7 15.44 7.20 7.37
CA GLU A 7 16.43 7.87 8.22
C GLU A 7 15.78 8.86 9.20
N LEU A 8 14.79 9.62 8.72
CA LEU A 8 14.04 10.54 9.58
C LEU A 8 13.26 9.79 10.66
N LEU A 9 12.70 8.62 10.33
CA LEU A 9 11.97 7.80 11.30
C LEU A 9 12.90 7.21 12.36
N GLU A 10 14.09 6.74 11.98
CA GLU A 10 15.12 6.29 12.94
C GLU A 10 15.56 7.40 13.89
N VAL A 11 15.64 8.66 13.42
CA VAL A 11 15.97 9.80 14.27
C VAL A 11 14.85 10.13 15.27
N LEU A 12 13.58 9.99 14.87
CA LEU A 12 12.42 10.43 15.65
C LEU A 12 11.83 9.32 16.54
N PHE A 13 12.04 8.06 16.19
CA PHE A 13 11.41 6.90 16.82
C PHE A 13 12.44 5.79 17.06
N PRO A 14 12.20 4.86 18.01
CA PRO A 14 13.13 3.76 18.32
C PRO A 14 13.02 2.63 17.28
N VAL A 15 13.34 2.95 16.01
CA VAL A 15 13.32 2.03 14.88
C VAL A 15 14.61 2.18 14.07
N THR A 16 15.01 1.15 13.35
CA THR A 16 16.22 1.09 12.54
C THR A 16 15.88 1.30 11.06
N ALA A 17 16.55 2.24 10.40
CA ALA A 17 16.36 2.48 8.98
C ALA A 17 16.96 1.35 8.12
N PRO A 18 16.35 0.99 6.97
CA PRO A 18 16.92 -0.02 6.08
C PRO A 18 18.23 0.43 5.43
N ASN A 19 19.25 -0.42 5.48
CA ASN A 19 20.60 -0.15 4.97
C ASN A 19 20.95 -0.85 3.66
N ASN A 20 19.97 -1.47 2.98
CA ASN A 20 20.16 -2.15 1.69
C ASN A 20 20.28 -1.13 0.53
N PHE A 21 21.41 -0.45 0.43
CA PHE A 21 21.67 0.51 -0.65
C PHE A 21 22.38 -0.13 -1.85
N PRO A 22 21.97 0.22 -3.10
CA PRO A 22 20.79 1.02 -3.43
C PRO A 22 19.47 0.26 -3.15
N ARG A 23 18.46 0.96 -2.63
CA ARG A 23 17.11 0.43 -2.38
C ARG A 23 16.38 0.04 -3.68
N ASN A 24 16.62 -1.18 -4.16
CA ASN A 24 16.05 -1.75 -5.39
C ASN A 24 14.62 -2.29 -5.17
N ASP A 25 14.30 -2.65 -3.93
CA ASP A 25 12.96 -2.98 -3.48
C ASP A 25 11.98 -1.80 -3.70
N LEU A 26 12.42 -0.56 -3.42
CA LEU A 26 11.62 0.65 -3.71
C LEU A 26 11.45 0.89 -5.21
N VAL A 27 12.48 0.64 -6.00
CA VAL A 27 12.38 0.73 -7.48
C VAL A 27 11.35 -0.27 -7.98
N THR A 28 11.37 -1.49 -7.43
CA THR A 28 10.40 -2.54 -7.77
C THR A 28 8.99 -2.12 -7.39
N ALA A 29 8.78 -1.72 -6.13
CA ALA A 29 7.45 -1.40 -5.61
C ALA A 29 6.81 -0.18 -6.30
N PHE A 30 7.57 0.89 -6.53
CA PHE A 30 7.01 2.17 -7.00
C PHE A 30 7.25 2.46 -8.49
N LEU A 31 8.33 1.95 -9.09
CA LEU A 31 8.73 2.39 -10.43
C LEU A 31 8.58 1.35 -11.52
N THR A 32 8.77 0.06 -11.22
CA THR A 32 8.70 -1.00 -12.24
C THR A 32 7.52 -1.95 -12.05
N GLY A 33 6.93 -1.99 -10.86
CA GLY A 33 5.88 -2.94 -10.49
C GLY A 33 6.44 -4.23 -9.88
N VAL A 34 5.56 -4.97 -9.22
CA VAL A 34 5.85 -6.24 -8.56
C VAL A 34 5.81 -7.38 -9.62
N PRO A 35 6.86 -8.22 -9.70
CA PRO A 35 6.91 -9.34 -10.65
C PRO A 35 5.69 -10.25 -10.53
N GLY A 36 5.07 -10.59 -11.66
CA GLY A 36 3.88 -11.45 -11.71
C GLY A 36 2.57 -10.78 -11.26
N VAL A 37 2.60 -9.53 -10.78
CA VAL A 37 1.41 -8.78 -10.36
C VAL A 37 1.11 -7.65 -11.33
N ASN A 38 1.97 -6.62 -11.37
CA ASN A 38 1.74 -5.41 -12.16
C ASN A 38 3.00 -4.89 -12.88
N MET A 39 4.03 -5.72 -13.05
CA MET A 39 5.23 -5.41 -13.85
C MET A 39 4.99 -5.72 -15.35
N PRO A 40 4.96 -4.71 -16.24
CA PRO A 40 4.84 -4.91 -17.68
C PRO A 40 6.13 -5.48 -18.30
N GLU A 41 6.00 -6.18 -19.43
CA GLU A 41 7.16 -6.55 -20.25
C GLU A 41 7.84 -5.30 -20.80
N GLY A 42 9.18 -5.24 -20.70
CA GLY A 42 9.95 -4.07 -21.14
C GLY A 42 9.68 -2.79 -20.34
N VAL A 43 9.26 -2.92 -19.07
CA VAL A 43 8.88 -1.78 -18.23
C VAL A 43 9.95 -0.68 -18.21
N THR A 44 9.50 0.55 -18.45
CA THR A 44 10.27 1.75 -18.17
C THR A 44 9.95 2.22 -16.76
N ALA A 45 10.98 2.50 -15.96
CA ALA A 45 10.83 2.97 -14.60
C ALA A 45 10.09 4.32 -14.57
N SER A 46 8.95 4.38 -13.89
CA SER A 46 8.11 5.57 -13.77
C SER A 46 7.15 5.43 -12.62
N GLU A 47 6.85 6.54 -11.93
CA GLU A 47 5.80 6.55 -10.91
C GLU A 47 4.43 6.54 -11.59
N MET A 48 3.74 5.41 -11.54
CA MET A 48 2.42 5.18 -12.10
C MET A 48 1.71 4.10 -11.30
N LEU A 49 0.43 4.32 -11.00
CA LEU A 49 -0.46 3.24 -10.61
C LEU A 49 -0.71 2.33 -11.82
N ARG A 50 -0.30 1.07 -11.71
CA ARG A 50 -0.41 0.08 -12.79
C ARG A 50 -1.54 -0.88 -12.49
N LEU A 51 -2.36 -1.15 -13.49
CA LEU A 51 -3.48 -2.08 -13.39
C LEU A 51 -3.28 -3.25 -14.33
N THR A 52 -3.37 -4.47 -13.79
CA THR A 52 -3.42 -5.73 -14.55
C THR A 52 -4.88 -6.23 -14.62
N PRO A 53 -5.56 -6.13 -15.78
CA PRO A 53 -6.94 -6.57 -15.92
C PRO A 53 -7.15 -8.08 -15.75
N ALA A 54 -6.10 -8.89 -15.95
CA ALA A 54 -6.14 -10.34 -15.80
C ALA A 54 -6.26 -10.81 -14.34
N VAL A 55 -5.92 -9.94 -13.36
CA VAL A 55 -6.17 -10.23 -11.95
C VAL A 55 -7.61 -9.88 -11.63
N ALA A 56 -8.39 -10.88 -11.22
CA ALA A 56 -9.78 -10.69 -10.84
C ALA A 56 -9.90 -9.78 -9.61
N PRO A 57 -10.93 -8.91 -9.52
CA PRO A 57 -11.18 -8.13 -8.31
C PRO A 57 -11.43 -9.05 -7.11
N THR A 58 -10.84 -8.73 -5.97
CA THR A 58 -11.17 -9.38 -4.69
C THR A 58 -12.52 -8.86 -4.20
N PRO A 59 -13.51 -9.73 -3.91
CA PRO A 59 -14.80 -9.33 -3.34
C PRO A 59 -14.61 -8.53 -2.05
N LEU A 60 -15.44 -7.51 -1.81
CA LEU A 60 -15.29 -6.55 -0.70
C LEU A 60 -14.98 -7.23 0.64
N ASN A 61 -15.78 -8.22 1.03
CA ASN A 61 -15.63 -8.96 2.29
C ASN A 61 -14.35 -9.78 2.44
N SER A 62 -13.57 -9.95 1.37
CA SER A 62 -12.31 -10.68 1.35
C SER A 62 -11.10 -9.78 1.10
N GLN A 63 -11.32 -8.46 0.97
CA GLN A 63 -10.23 -7.51 0.72
C GLN A 63 -9.35 -7.37 1.97
N ASN A 64 -8.05 -7.25 1.73
CA ASN A 64 -7.11 -6.83 2.76
C ASN A 64 -6.60 -5.42 2.44
N ASP A 65 -6.58 -4.56 3.45
CA ASP A 65 -6.18 -3.16 3.33
C ASP A 65 -4.68 -3.00 3.01
N LEU A 66 -3.84 -3.96 3.40
CA LEU A 66 -2.42 -4.00 3.02
C LEU A 66 -2.18 -4.55 1.60
N GLY A 67 -3.25 -4.89 0.86
CA GLY A 67 -3.18 -5.27 -0.55
C GLY A 67 -2.16 -6.38 -0.83
N VAL A 68 -1.23 -6.12 -1.75
CA VAL A 68 -0.21 -7.10 -2.17
C VAL A 68 0.68 -7.54 -1.00
N LEU A 69 0.95 -6.69 0.00
CA LEU A 69 1.76 -7.07 1.17
C LEU A 69 1.08 -8.16 2.02
N ALA A 70 -0.25 -8.23 1.99
CA ALA A 70 -1.02 -9.28 2.65
C ALA A 70 -1.47 -10.41 1.70
N GLY A 71 -0.92 -10.45 0.49
CA GLY A 71 -1.24 -11.49 -0.51
C GLY A 71 -2.51 -11.23 -1.33
N ASP A 72 -3.14 -10.07 -1.19
CA ASP A 72 -4.26 -9.66 -2.03
C ASP A 72 -3.75 -8.95 -3.30
N ASN A 73 -3.49 -9.74 -4.34
CA ASN A 73 -2.93 -9.26 -5.61
C ASN A 73 -3.86 -8.31 -6.40
N ALA A 74 -5.13 -8.17 -6.00
CA ALA A 74 -6.04 -7.20 -6.61
C ALA A 74 -5.95 -5.80 -5.96
N GLY A 75 -5.30 -5.69 -4.80
CA GLY A 75 -5.06 -4.44 -4.09
C GLY A 75 -3.83 -3.68 -4.59
N PHE A 76 -3.55 -2.54 -3.97
CA PHE A 76 -2.38 -1.72 -4.23
C PHE A 76 -1.07 -2.54 -4.19
N PRO A 77 -0.15 -2.37 -5.16
CA PRO A 77 -0.14 -1.37 -6.23
C PRO A 77 -0.85 -1.78 -7.53
N ASN A 78 -1.62 -2.88 -7.57
CA ASN A 78 -2.43 -3.29 -8.74
C ASN A 78 -3.81 -2.58 -8.80
N GLY A 79 -3.89 -1.42 -8.15
CA GLY A 79 -5.09 -0.85 -7.52
C GLY A 79 -6.31 -0.68 -8.42
N ARG A 80 -7.47 -1.05 -7.87
CA ARG A 80 -8.79 -0.97 -8.52
C ARG A 80 -9.94 -0.68 -7.54
N ARG A 81 -9.63 -0.40 -6.26
CA ARG A 81 -10.60 -0.27 -5.16
C ARG A 81 -10.12 0.76 -4.11
N PRO A 82 -11.03 1.34 -3.32
CA PRO A 82 -10.70 2.34 -2.29
C PRO A 82 -10.29 1.76 -0.92
N TYR A 83 -10.38 0.44 -0.70
CA TYR A 83 -10.11 -0.17 0.62
C TYR A 83 -8.63 -0.26 0.99
N ASP A 84 -7.72 -0.14 0.02
CA ASP A 84 -6.29 -0.28 0.27
C ASP A 84 -5.74 0.91 1.05
N ASP A 85 -5.04 0.64 2.14
CA ASP A 85 -4.32 1.64 2.93
C ASP A 85 -2.97 1.94 2.29
N THR A 86 -3.01 2.80 1.27
CA THR A 86 -1.82 3.14 0.48
C THR A 86 -0.72 3.80 1.32
N VAL A 87 -1.06 4.48 2.42
CA VAL A 87 -0.10 5.15 3.28
C VAL A 87 0.65 4.12 4.11
N ASP A 88 -0.07 3.21 4.78
CA ASP A 88 0.53 2.13 5.56
C ASP A 88 1.39 1.22 4.69
N ILE A 89 0.88 0.84 3.50
CA ILE A 89 1.64 0.01 2.55
C ILE A 89 2.93 0.73 2.13
N ALA A 90 2.85 1.99 1.69
CA ALA A 90 4.02 2.72 1.21
C ALA A 90 5.05 2.95 2.32
N LEU A 91 4.59 3.22 3.54
CA LEU A 91 5.43 3.44 4.72
C LEU A 91 6.17 2.15 5.12
N ARG A 92 5.48 1.00 5.16
CA ARG A 92 6.10 -0.31 5.43
C ARG A 92 7.11 -0.70 4.36
N VAL A 93 6.81 -0.42 3.08
CA VAL A 93 7.77 -0.60 1.99
C VAL A 93 8.98 0.33 2.14
N ALA A 94 8.78 1.61 2.49
CA ALA A 94 9.87 2.53 2.77
C ALA A 94 10.76 2.02 3.92
N MET A 95 10.14 1.48 4.98
CA MET A 95 10.82 0.86 6.13
C MET A 95 11.35 -0.55 5.89
N GLY A 96 11.27 -1.07 4.65
CA GLY A 96 12.03 -2.24 4.25
C GLY A 96 11.32 -3.57 4.47
N VAL A 97 9.99 -3.61 4.52
CA VAL A 97 9.23 -4.88 4.58
C VAL A 97 9.53 -5.82 3.40
N LEU A 98 10.05 -5.28 2.29
CA LEU A 98 10.46 -6.04 1.10
C LEU A 98 11.98 -6.28 1.01
N ALA A 99 12.75 -5.77 1.98
CA ALA A 99 14.21 -5.92 2.03
C ALA A 99 14.60 -7.20 2.81
N ASP A 100 15.89 -7.54 2.78
CA ASP A 100 16.41 -8.57 3.68
C ASP A 100 16.28 -8.09 5.14
N PRO A 101 15.70 -8.89 6.05
CA PRO A 101 15.60 -8.51 7.47
C PRO A 101 16.95 -8.19 8.14
N ALA A 102 18.07 -8.69 7.62
CA ALA A 102 19.40 -8.31 8.10
C ALA A 102 19.73 -6.83 7.82
N ASP A 103 19.20 -6.29 6.71
CA ASP A 103 19.38 -4.89 6.32
C ASP A 103 18.25 -3.99 6.84
N ALA A 104 17.08 -4.56 7.16
CA ALA A 104 15.89 -3.87 7.64
C ALA A 104 15.26 -4.60 8.86
N PRO A 105 15.92 -4.62 10.02
CA PRO A 105 15.49 -5.44 11.17
C PRO A 105 14.11 -5.03 11.70
N ASP A 106 13.75 -3.75 11.56
CA ASP A 106 12.45 -3.20 11.96
C ASP A 106 11.48 -3.06 10.79
N GLY A 107 11.77 -3.68 9.64
CA GLY A 107 10.93 -3.58 8.44
C GLY A 107 9.59 -4.33 8.52
N SER A 108 9.46 -5.25 9.48
CA SER A 108 8.21 -6.00 9.72
C SER A 108 7.27 -5.36 10.74
N LEU A 109 7.66 -4.23 11.35
CA LEU A 109 6.79 -3.50 12.28
C LEU A 109 5.53 -2.99 11.57
N GLU A 110 4.46 -2.83 12.36
CA GLU A 110 3.17 -2.31 11.89
C GLU A 110 3.21 -0.77 11.83
N TYR A 111 3.95 -0.24 10.86
CA TYR A 111 3.89 1.19 10.58
C TYR A 111 2.50 1.55 10.07
N THR A 112 1.90 2.54 10.72
CA THR A 112 0.56 3.04 10.42
C THR A 112 0.46 4.57 10.56
N ASP A 113 -0.38 5.21 9.76
CA ASP A 113 -0.77 6.61 9.96
C ASP A 113 -1.91 6.80 10.98
N GLY A 114 -2.51 5.69 11.44
CA GLY A 114 -3.60 5.65 12.40
C GLY A 114 -4.99 5.92 11.80
N VAL A 115 -5.12 5.97 10.48
CA VAL A 115 -6.36 6.27 9.75
C VAL A 115 -6.69 5.15 8.77
N GLN A 116 -7.60 4.27 9.18
CA GLN A 116 -8.11 3.19 8.33
C GLN A 116 -9.53 3.51 7.84
N LEU A 117 -9.84 3.18 6.58
CA LEU A 117 -11.19 3.33 6.04
C LEU A 117 -12.24 2.53 6.84
N ALA A 118 -11.93 1.26 7.13
CA ALA A 118 -12.67 0.41 8.05
C ALA A 118 -11.78 -0.77 8.48
N ALA A 119 -11.89 -1.19 9.74
CA ALA A 119 -11.16 -2.36 10.25
C ALA A 119 -11.72 -3.69 9.72
N ASP A 120 -13.00 -3.70 9.35
CA ASP A 120 -13.69 -4.83 8.74
C ASP A 120 -14.38 -4.35 7.45
N PRO A 121 -14.02 -4.87 6.27
CA PRO A 121 -14.60 -4.41 5.02
C PRO A 121 -16.10 -4.74 4.92
N THR A 122 -16.61 -5.68 5.71
CA THR A 122 -18.06 -5.99 5.76
C THR A 122 -18.89 -4.89 6.45
N SER A 123 -18.23 -3.98 7.16
CA SER A 123 -18.87 -2.80 7.74
C SER A 123 -19.07 -1.66 6.74
N LEU A 124 -18.45 -1.74 5.56
CA LEU A 124 -18.56 -0.71 4.55
C LEU A 124 -19.93 -0.75 3.84
N PRO A 125 -20.50 0.41 3.50
CA PRO A 125 -21.72 0.48 2.69
C PRO A 125 -21.57 -0.19 1.31
N ALA A 126 -22.71 -0.58 0.72
CA ALA A 126 -22.77 -1.12 -0.64
C ALA A 126 -22.14 -0.19 -1.70
N ASP A 127 -22.04 1.11 -1.42
CA ASP A 127 -21.34 2.09 -2.25
C ASP A 127 -19.86 1.72 -2.51
N TYR A 128 -19.25 0.88 -1.66
CA TYR A 128 -17.87 0.39 -1.81
C TYR A 128 -17.74 -0.91 -2.61
N GLU A 129 -18.85 -1.56 -2.97
CA GLU A 129 -18.82 -2.84 -3.71
C GLU A 129 -18.54 -2.66 -5.20
N SER A 130 -18.85 -1.49 -5.78
CA SER A 130 -18.70 -1.24 -7.21
C SER A 130 -18.35 0.20 -7.56
N PHE A 131 -17.62 0.36 -8.67
CA PHE A 131 -17.34 1.66 -9.26
C PHE A 131 -18.67 2.40 -9.56
N PRO A 132 -18.81 3.70 -9.23
CA PRO A 132 -17.74 4.68 -8.98
C PRO A 132 -17.23 4.83 -7.54
N TYR A 133 -17.54 3.92 -6.62
CA TYR A 133 -17.12 4.02 -5.20
C TYR A 133 -17.49 5.35 -4.54
N LEU A 134 -18.71 5.82 -4.80
CA LEU A 134 -19.19 7.10 -4.32
C LEU A 134 -20.11 6.90 -3.12
N ALA A 135 -19.55 7.03 -1.92
CA ALA A 135 -20.33 7.01 -0.70
C ALA A 135 -21.30 8.19 -0.66
N THR A 136 -22.51 7.94 -0.14
CA THR A 136 -23.46 9.03 0.17
C THR A 136 -22.80 10.03 1.14
N PRO A 137 -22.72 11.33 0.81
CA PRO A 137 -22.11 12.33 1.68
C PRO A 137 -22.77 12.37 3.06
N ILE A 138 -21.97 12.48 4.12
CA ILE A 138 -22.48 12.76 5.46
C ILE A 138 -23.13 14.15 5.41
N ALA A 139 -24.37 14.26 5.89
CA ALA A 139 -25.04 15.56 6.00
C ALA A 139 -24.17 16.53 6.80
N GLY A 140 -24.13 17.79 6.39
CA GLY A 140 -23.38 18.82 7.12
C GLY A 140 -23.83 18.89 8.59
N SER A 141 -22.94 19.37 9.46
CA SER A 141 -23.27 19.54 10.89
C SER A 141 -24.61 20.29 11.03
N PRO A 142 -25.59 19.74 11.76
CA PRO A 142 -26.80 20.49 12.03
C PRO A 142 -26.45 21.78 12.79
N ASN A 143 -27.09 22.88 12.44
CA ASN A 143 -26.97 24.16 13.14
C ASN A 143 -27.85 24.22 14.41
N GLU A 144 -28.04 23.08 15.09
CA GLU A 144 -28.93 22.97 16.26
C GLU A 144 -28.16 22.91 17.57
#